data_AF-A0A822GES4-F1
#
_entry.id   AF-A0A822GES4-F1
#
_cell.length_a   1.000
_cell.length_b   1.000
_cell.length_c   1.000
_cell.angle_alpha   90.00
_cell.angle_beta   90.00
_cell.angle_gamma   90.00
#
_symmetry.space_group_name_H-M   'P 1'
#
loop_
_entity.id
_entity.type
_entity.pdbx_description
1 polymer ?
#
loop_
_entity_poly.entity_id
_entity_poly.type
_entity_poly.pdbx_seq_one_letter_code
_entity_poly.pdbx_strand_id
1 'polypeptide(L)'
;FLSSKIRLITRNDLIIDWKILYTWAKLVLFNHDESYSLVSMPKHIVNSFLFCVHNCRPYFSATATQEILDEFRPCLCPFDTVCGDVMGYWNMFLPVHLPSELHNQGF
;
A
#
# COMPACT_ATOMS: atom_id res chain seq x y z
N PHE A 1 14.99 11.60 -0.57
CA PHE A 1 16.41 11.23 -0.84
C PHE A 1 16.60 9.77 -1.24
N LEU A 2 15.84 8.80 -0.73
CA LEU A 2 15.87 7.41 -1.22
C LEU A 2 15.15 7.19 -2.57
N SER A 3 14.12 7.99 -2.87
CA SER A 3 13.30 7.86 -4.09
C SER A 3 14.02 8.22 -5.40
N SER A 4 15.13 8.95 -5.37
CA SER A 4 15.87 9.34 -6.58
C SER A 4 16.85 8.26 -7.09
N LYS A 5 17.08 7.19 -6.31
CA LYS A 5 18.02 6.11 -6.63
C LYS A 5 17.34 4.78 -7.01
N ILE A 6 16.05 4.81 -7.35
CA ILE A 6 15.27 3.62 -7.76
C ILE A 6 15.89 2.90 -8.97
N ARG A 7 16.69 3.59 -9.78
CA ARG A 7 17.45 3.00 -10.91
C ARG A 7 18.68 2.17 -10.52
N LEU A 8 19.12 2.21 -9.26
CA LEU A 8 20.35 1.53 -8.80
C LEU A 8 20.09 0.35 -7.85
N ILE A 9 18.84 0.16 -7.41
CA ILE A 9 18.48 -0.87 -6.44
C ILE A 9 17.65 -1.92 -7.18
N THR A 10 18.21 -3.12 -7.31
CA THR A 10 17.50 -4.26 -7.92
C THR A 10 16.51 -4.81 -6.91
N ARG A 11 15.43 -5.48 -7.35
CA ARG A 11 14.44 -6.12 -6.46
C ARG A 11 15.07 -7.07 -5.42
N ASN A 12 16.24 -7.64 -5.72
CA ASN A 12 16.98 -8.52 -4.81
C ASN A 12 17.73 -7.77 -3.70
N ASP A 13 17.96 -6.47 -3.85
CA ASP A 13 18.73 -5.67 -2.89
C ASP A 13 17.84 -5.07 -1.79
N LEU A 14 16.51 -5.03 -2.01
CA LEU A 14 15.56 -4.43 -1.09
C LEU A 14 14.21 -5.15 -1.12
N ILE A 15 13.85 -5.76 0.02
CA ILE A 15 12.52 -6.34 0.26
C ILE A 15 11.82 -5.43 1.28
N ILE A 16 10.67 -4.86 0.89
CA ILE A 16 9.85 -4.02 1.76
C ILE A 16 8.63 -4.81 2.23
N ASP A 17 8.41 -4.80 3.56
CA ASP A 17 7.18 -5.32 4.16
C ASP A 17 6.03 -4.32 3.96
N TRP A 18 5.00 -4.75 3.25
CA TRP A 18 3.81 -3.97 2.96
C TRP A 18 2.99 -3.66 4.23
N LYS A 19 3.09 -4.47 5.29
CA LYS A 19 2.34 -4.28 6.54
C LYS A 19 2.75 -3.00 7.28
N ILE A 20 4.03 -2.62 7.16
CA ILE A 20 4.53 -1.35 7.70
C ILE A 20 3.81 -0.21 7.01
N LEU A 21 3.79 -0.21 5.68
CA LEU A 21 3.10 0.81 4.89
C LEU A 21 1.59 0.78 5.15
N TYR A 22 0.97 -0.40 5.30
CA TYR A 22 -0.44 -0.50 5.64
C TYR A 22 -0.76 0.13 7.01
N THR A 23 0.11 -0.07 8.01
CA THR A 23 -0.04 0.57 9.33
C THR A 23 0.00 2.09 9.21
N TRP A 24 0.95 2.63 8.45
CA TRP A 24 1.00 4.06 8.15
C TRP A 24 -0.21 4.53 7.36
N ALA A 25 -0.69 3.74 6.40
CA ALA A 25 -1.87 4.09 5.61
C ALA A 25 -3.11 4.21 6.49
N LYS A 26 -3.31 3.30 7.46
CA LYS A 26 -4.39 3.42 8.45
C LYS A 26 -4.26 4.70 9.28
N LEU A 27 -3.06 5.05 9.73
CA LEU A 27 -2.83 6.29 10.49
C LEU A 27 -3.05 7.54 9.64
N VAL A 28 -2.68 7.52 8.35
CA VAL A 28 -2.76 8.69 7.46
C VAL A 28 -4.17 8.86 6.87
N LEU A 29 -4.85 7.76 6.55
CA LEU A 29 -6.14 7.77 5.83
C LEU A 29 -7.36 7.60 6.75
N PHE A 30 -7.22 6.89 7.88
CA PHE A 30 -8.31 6.59 8.83
C PHE A 30 -8.13 7.29 10.17
N ASN A 31 -7.37 8.40 10.20
CA ASN A 31 -7.21 9.18 11.42
C ASN A 31 -8.56 9.85 11.77
N HIS A 32 -9.38 9.13 12.53
CA HIS A 32 -10.65 9.62 13.09
C HIS A 32 -10.45 10.83 14.01
N ASP A 33 -9.21 11.10 14.44
CA ASP A 33 -8.83 12.26 15.25
C ASP A 33 -8.86 13.59 14.49
N GLU A 34 -8.99 13.59 13.16
CA GLU A 34 -9.23 14.84 12.42
C GLU A 34 -10.61 15.44 12.81
N SER A 35 -11.59 14.57 13.11
CA SER A 35 -12.89 14.97 13.68
C SER A 35 -12.77 15.67 15.04
N TYR A 36 -11.72 15.37 15.80
CA TYR A 36 -11.44 15.93 17.13
C TYR A 36 -10.34 17.01 17.11
N SER A 37 -9.80 17.37 15.94
CA SER A 37 -8.78 18.44 15.74
C SER A 37 -7.52 18.32 16.62
N LEU A 38 -7.18 17.13 17.11
CA LEU A 38 -6.01 16.92 17.97
C LEU A 38 -4.68 16.89 17.18
N VAL A 39 -4.74 16.63 15.87
CA VAL A 39 -3.56 16.53 15.00
C VAL A 39 -3.83 17.25 13.68
N SER A 40 -3.07 18.32 13.40
CA SER A 40 -3.09 18.99 12.09
C SER A 40 -2.18 18.25 11.13
N MET A 41 -2.77 17.52 10.18
CA MET A 41 -2.00 16.85 9.13
C MET A 41 -1.57 17.84 8.04
N PRO A 42 -0.32 17.74 7.55
CA PRO A 42 0.11 18.54 6.40
C PRO A 42 -0.74 18.21 5.17
N LYS A 43 -1.24 19.22 4.44
CA LYS A 43 -2.12 19.04 3.27
C LYS A 43 -1.58 18.11 2.17
N HIS A 44 -0.26 17.87 2.15
CA HIS A 44 0.42 17.05 1.15
C HIS A 44 0.86 15.68 1.68
N ILE A 45 0.59 15.34 2.94
CA ILE A 45 1.07 14.10 3.55
C ILE A 45 0.45 12.86 2.88
N VAL A 46 -0.85 12.92 2.58
CA VAL A 46 -1.58 11.86 1.88
C VAL A 46 -0.97 11.62 0.50
N ASN A 47 -0.85 12.67 -0.32
CA ASN A 47 -0.29 12.57 -1.68
C ASN A 47 1.17 12.10 -1.67
N SER A 48 1.96 12.57 -0.71
CA SER A 48 3.37 12.16 -0.56
C SER A 48 3.48 10.70 -0.14
N PHE A 49 2.58 10.24 0.73
CA PHE A 49 2.48 8.86 1.15
C PHE A 49 2.03 7.94 0.01
N LEU A 50 1.00 8.32 -0.76
CA LEU A 50 0.57 7.62 -1.97
C LEU A 50 1.73 7.46 -2.97
N PHE A 51 2.48 8.55 -3.21
CA PHE A 51 3.65 8.51 -4.06
C PHE A 51 4.73 7.56 -3.51
N CYS A 52 4.98 7.58 -2.20
CA CYS A 52 5.92 6.66 -1.55
C CYS A 52 5.53 5.20 -1.78
N VAL A 53 4.27 4.83 -1.50
CA VAL A 53 3.78 3.46 -1.70
C VAL A 53 3.88 3.04 -3.15
N HIS A 54 3.54 3.91 -4.11
CA HIS A 54 3.71 3.63 -5.53
C HIS A 54 5.17 3.26 -5.90
N ASN A 55 6.15 3.97 -5.35
CA ASN A 55 7.56 3.68 -5.56
C ASN A 55 8.05 2.44 -4.79
N CYS A 56 7.39 2.06 -3.70
CA CYS A 56 7.73 0.89 -2.89
C CYS A 56 7.15 -0.43 -3.43
N ARG A 57 6.02 -0.39 -4.17
CA ARG A 57 5.36 -1.57 -4.78
C ARG A 57 6.29 -2.58 -5.47
N PRO A 58 7.26 -2.17 -6.32
CA PRO A 58 8.14 -3.14 -7.00
C PRO A 58 9.08 -3.90 -6.05
N TYR A 59 9.26 -3.41 -4.83
CA TYR A 59 10.12 -4.01 -3.80
C TYR A 59 9.34 -4.88 -2.81
N PHE A 60 8.04 -5.08 -3.02
CA PHE A 60 7.26 -5.99 -2.20
C PHE A 60 7.68 -7.45 -2.44
N SER A 61 7.60 -8.24 -1.37
CA SER A 61 7.77 -9.69 -1.43
C SER A 61 6.85 -10.29 -2.50
N ALA A 62 7.32 -11.37 -3.12
CA ALA A 62 6.52 -12.26 -3.96
C ALA A 62 5.22 -12.72 -3.27
N THR A 63 5.25 -12.92 -1.95
CA THR A 63 4.09 -13.36 -1.16
C THR A 63 3.12 -12.23 -0.82
N ALA A 64 3.52 -10.97 -0.99
CA ALA A 64 2.75 -9.82 -0.54
C ALA A 64 1.37 -9.75 -1.20
N THR A 65 1.26 -10.11 -2.49
CA THR A 65 -0.04 -10.14 -3.19
C THR A 65 -1.04 -11.04 -2.47
N GLN A 66 -0.63 -12.27 -2.14
CA GLN A 66 -1.52 -13.24 -1.47
C GLN A 66 -1.84 -12.80 -0.05
N GLU A 67 -0.86 -12.30 0.69
CA GLU A 67 -1.07 -11.79 2.06
C GLU A 67 -2.03 -10.60 2.09
N ILE A 68 -1.91 -9.66 1.14
CA ILE A 68 -2.83 -8.52 0.98
C ILE A 68 -4.24 -9.03 0.67
N LEU A 69 -4.38 -9.97 -0.27
CA LEU A 69 -5.68 -10.54 -0.61
C LEU A 69 -6.32 -11.23 0.59
N ASP A 70 -5.55 -12.04 1.34
CA ASP A 70 -6.04 -12.78 2.49
C ASP A 70 -6.47 -11.85 3.64
N GLU A 71 -5.72 -10.76 3.89
CA GLU A 71 -6.05 -9.74 4.91
C GLU A 71 -7.37 -9.02 4.60
N PHE A 72 -7.58 -8.66 3.32
CA PHE A 72 -8.74 -7.86 2.90
C PHE A 72 -9.95 -8.70 2.49
N ARG A 73 -9.77 -9.99 2.19
CA ARG A 73 -10.85 -10.94 1.85
C ARG A 73 -12.03 -10.93 2.83
N PRO A 74 -11.85 -10.95 4.17
CA PRO A 74 -12.97 -10.90 5.11
C PRO A 74 -13.74 -9.57 5.08
N CYS A 75 -13.11 -8.49 4.61
CA CYS A 75 -13.69 -7.15 4.57
C CYS A 75 -14.48 -6.85 3.27
N LEU A 76 -14.53 -7.81 2.33
CA LEU A 76 -15.28 -7.70 1.07
C LEU A 76 -16.77 -8.04 1.24
N CYS A 77 -17.39 -7.60 2.34
CA CYS A 77 -18.84 -7.71 2.44
C CYS A 77 -19.47 -6.70 1.47
N PRO A 78 -20.22 -7.14 0.43
CA PRO A 78 -20.74 -6.24 -0.60
C PRO A 78 -21.78 -5.24 -0.07
N PHE A 79 -22.25 -5.43 1.17
CA PHE A 79 -23.24 -4.57 1.82
C PHE A 79 -22.62 -3.61 2.86
N ASP A 80 -21.31 -3.67 3.06
CA ASP A 80 -20.60 -2.85 4.04
C ASP A 80 -19.84 -1.70 3.34
N THR A 81 -19.90 -0.50 3.91
CA THR A 81 -19.16 0.69 3.42
C THR A 81 -17.66 0.47 3.42
N VAL A 82 -17.17 -0.45 4.28
CA VAL A 82 -15.76 -0.87 4.36
C VAL A 82 -15.25 -1.44 3.03
N CYS A 83 -16.13 -2.02 2.19
CA CYS A 83 -15.74 -2.60 0.90
C CYS A 83 -15.18 -1.54 -0.06
N GLY A 84 -15.71 -0.31 -0.06
CA GLY A 84 -15.21 0.78 -0.89
C GLY A 84 -13.79 1.20 -0.51
N ASP A 85 -13.51 1.28 0.79
CA ASP A 85 -12.20 1.60 1.32
C ASP A 85 -11.17 0.52 0.99
N VAL A 86 -11.57 -0.76 1.11
CA VAL A 86 -10.74 -1.92 0.75
C VAL A 86 -10.35 -1.89 -0.73
N MET A 87 -11.26 -1.51 -1.62
CA MET A 87 -10.95 -1.36 -3.05
C MET A 87 -9.90 -0.26 -3.30
N GLY A 88 -9.98 0.84 -2.57
CA GLY A 88 -8.95 1.89 -2.59
C GLY A 88 -7.57 1.38 -2.15
N TYR A 89 -7.53 0.61 -1.06
CA TYR A 89 -6.32 -0.04 -0.58
C TYR A 89 -5.75 -1.04 -1.58
N TRP A 90 -6.60 -1.86 -2.19
CA TRP A 90 -6.20 -2.81 -3.21
C TRP A 90 -5.54 -2.14 -4.41
N ASN A 91 -6.15 -1.08 -4.95
CA ASN A 91 -5.56 -0.33 -6.05
C ASN A 91 -4.18 0.27 -5.68
N MET A 92 -4.02 0.65 -4.42
CA MET A 92 -2.79 1.27 -3.91
C MET A 92 -1.67 0.26 -3.62
N PHE A 93 -2.00 -0.90 -3.05
CA PHE A 93 -1.02 -1.85 -2.51
C PHE A 93 -0.78 -3.07 -3.38
N LEU A 94 -1.77 -3.55 -4.15
CA LEU A 94 -1.57 -4.71 -5.02
C LEU A 94 -0.49 -4.38 -6.05
N PRO A 95 0.59 -5.15 -6.18
CA PRO A 95 1.54 -4.98 -7.26
C PRO A 95 0.89 -5.46 -8.57
N VAL A 96 0.51 -4.54 -9.46
CA VAL A 96 -0.16 -4.86 -10.76
C VAL A 96 0.85 -4.87 -11.92
N HIS A 97 2.12 -4.55 -11.64
CA HIS A 97 3.20 -4.54 -12.62
C HIS A 97 4.35 -5.44 -12.18
N LEU A 98 4.07 -6.74 -12.02
CA LEU A 98 5.15 -7.72 -11.85
C LEU A 98 5.81 -8.03 -13.20
N PRO A 99 7.12 -8.36 -13.22
CA PRO A 99 7.76 -8.95 -14.39
C PRO A 99 7.02 -10.22 -14.82
N SER A 100 7.05 -10.54 -16.11
CA SER A 100 6.37 -11.71 -16.70
C SER A 100 6.75 -13.04 -16.03
N GLU A 101 7.94 -13.13 -15.46
CA GLU A 101 8.45 -14.29 -14.70
C GLU A 101 7.68 -14.57 -13.40
N LEU A 102 7.00 -13.56 -12.85
CA LEU A 102 6.31 -13.62 -11.56
C LEU A 102 4.81 -13.32 -11.69
N HIS A 103 4.24 -13.36 -12.90
CA HIS A 103 2.79 -13.26 -13.12
C HIS A 103 2.01 -14.32 -12.34
N ASN A 104 2.59 -15.49 -12.08
CA ASN A 104 1.98 -16.54 -11.25
C ASN A 104 1.83 -16.14 -9.76
N GLN A 105 2.47 -15.06 -9.32
CA GLN A 105 2.42 -14.51 -7.96
C GLN A 105 1.77 -13.10 -7.94
N GLY A 106 1.30 -12.66 -9.10
CA GLY A 106 0.56 -11.42 -9.32
C GLY A 106 -0.81 -11.69 -9.96
N PHE A 107 -1.45 -10.62 -10.43
CA PHE A 107 -2.52 -10.70 -11.41
C PHE A 107 -1.95 -10.58 -12.83
#